data_AF-A0A396IH72-F1
#
_entry.id   AF-A0A396IH72-F1
#
_cell.length_a   1.000
_cell.length_b   1.000
_cell.length_c   1.000
_cell.angle_alpha   90.00
_cell.angle_beta   90.00
_cell.angle_gamma   90.00
#
_symmetry.space_group_name_H-M   'P 1'
#
loop_
_entity.id
_entity.type
_entity.pdbx_description
1 polymer ?
#
loop_
_entity_poly.entity_id
_entity_poly.type
_entity_poly.pdbx_seq_one_letter_code
_entity_poly.pdbx_strand_id
1 'polypeptide(L)' 'MLWRPPKNVELEKVKVVHYCAAGSKPWRYTGVEQNMQREDIKMLVKKWWDVYEDESLDYKKLGLTPGISASHAA' A
#
# COMPACT_ATOMS: atom_id res chain seq x y z
N MET A 1 -11.26 1.72 12.08
CA MET A 1 -11.17 0.34 12.60
C MET A 1 -12.12 -0.54 11.81
N LEU A 2 -11.63 -1.57 11.14
CA LEU A 2 -12.48 -2.62 10.58
C LEU A 2 -11.94 -3.98 11.03
N TRP A 3 -12.22 -4.29 12.30
CA TRP A 3 -12.25 -5.66 12.82
C TRP A 3 -13.73 -6.06 12.92
N ARG A 4 -14.38 -6.32 11.78
CA ARG A 4 -15.73 -6.90 11.72
C ARG A 4 -15.96 -7.66 10.41
N PRO A 5 -16.94 -8.58 10.37
CA PRO A 5 -17.07 -9.60 9.34
C PRO A 5 -17.24 -8.99 7.94
N PRO A 6 -16.59 -9.56 6.91
CA PRO A 6 -16.73 -9.10 5.52
C PRO A 6 -18.17 -9.08 5.01
N LYS A 7 -19.09 -9.81 5.67
CA LYS A 7 -20.52 -9.83 5.35
C LYS A 7 -21.25 -8.49 5.56
N ASN A 8 -20.73 -7.62 6.44
CA ASN A 8 -21.42 -6.36 6.80
C ASN A 8 -20.74 -5.12 6.21
N VAL A 9 -19.76 -5.32 5.32
CA VAL A 9 -18.88 -4.25 4.84
C VAL A 9 -18.69 -4.41 3.34
N GLU A 10 -19.09 -3.40 2.60
CA GLU A 10 -18.82 -3.32 1.17
C GLU A 10 -17.35 -2.90 0.95
N LEU A 11 -16.47 -3.87 0.72
CA LEU A 11 -15.02 -3.70 0.59
C LEU A 11 -14.58 -2.74 -0.53
N GLU A 12 -15.46 -2.41 -1.47
CA GLU A 12 -15.17 -1.44 -2.54
C GLU A 12 -15.40 0.00 -2.10
N LYS A 13 -16.19 0.23 -1.05
CA LYS A 13 -16.52 1.58 -0.55
C LYS A 13 -15.66 2.01 0.64
N VAL A 14 -14.83 1.11 1.17
CA VAL A 14 -13.99 1.42 2.34
C VAL A 14 -12.84 2.35 1.93
N LYS A 15 -12.59 3.37 2.75
CA LYS A 15 -11.51 4.34 2.53
C LYS A 15 -10.23 4.01 3.29
N VAL A 16 -10.35 3.31 4.41
CA VAL A 16 -9.22 3.01 5.31
C VAL A 16 -9.35 1.59 5.82
N VAL A 17 -8.26 0.83 5.73
CA VAL A 17 -8.13 -0.54 6.19
C VAL A 17 -7.11 -0.57 7.34
N HIS A 18 -7.43 -1.32 8.40
CA HIS A 18 -6.51 -1.52 9.53
C HIS A 18 -6.17 -3.00 9.67
N TYR A 19 -4.91 -3.35 9.43
CA TYR A 19 -4.40 -4.72 9.40
C TYR A 19 -4.05 -5.26 10.80
N CYS A 20 -5.08 -5.63 11.57
CA CYS A 20 -4.91 -6.13 12.95
C CYS A 20 -4.76 -7.66 13.04
N ALA A 21 -5.33 -8.42 12.10
CA ALA A 21 -5.33 -9.89 12.17
C ALA A 21 -3.95 -10.50 11.91
N ALA A 22 -3.67 -11.62 12.57
CA ALA A 22 -2.58 -12.51 12.15
C ALA A 22 -2.79 -12.88 10.67
N GLY A 23 -1.74 -12.76 9.87
CA GLY A 23 -1.76 -12.99 8.44
C GLY A 23 -2.30 -11.86 7.58
N SER A 24 -2.74 -10.74 8.17
CA SER A 24 -3.30 -9.63 7.40
C SER A 24 -2.28 -8.55 7.01
N LYS A 25 -1.09 -8.51 7.63
CA LYS A 25 -0.09 -7.48 7.35
C LYS A 25 0.57 -7.74 5.98
N PRO A 26 0.36 -6.87 4.97
CA PRO A 26 0.80 -7.16 3.59
C PRO A 26 2.31 -7.35 3.45
N TRP A 27 3.10 -6.54 4.17
CA TRP A 27 4.57 -6.61 4.20
C TRP A 27 5.14 -7.84 4.92
N ARG A 28 4.29 -8.71 5.48
CA ARG A 28 4.69 -10.01 6.09
C ARG A 28 3.86 -11.17 5.54
N TYR A 29 3.27 -11.02 4.36
CA TYR A 29 2.37 -12.01 3.80
C TYR A 29 3.15 -13.21 3.22
N THR A 30 2.95 -14.40 3.79
CA THR A 30 3.70 -15.63 3.45
C THR A 30 2.84 -16.78 2.93
N GLY A 31 1.52 -16.66 3.01
CA GLY A 31 0.56 -17.74 2.75
C GLY A 31 0.36 -18.76 3.88
N VAL A 32 1.08 -18.64 5.01
CA VAL A 32 1.11 -19.68 6.07
C VAL A 32 0.22 -19.36 7.27
N GLU A 33 0.05 -18.09 7.64
CA GLU A 33 -0.64 -17.73 8.89
C GLU A 33 -2.16 -17.95 8.83
N GLN A 34 -2.78 -18.10 10.01
CA GLN A 34 -4.17 -18.54 10.25
C GLN A 34 -5.26 -17.93 9.36
N ASN A 35 -5.09 -16.70 8.87
CA ASN A 35 -6.12 -16.02 8.08
C ASN A 35 -5.74 -15.77 6.62
N MET A 36 -4.56 -16.21 6.16
CA MET A 36 -4.06 -15.92 4.81
C MET A 36 -4.86 -16.66 3.71
N GLN A 37 -5.60 -17.71 4.06
CA GLN A 37 -6.52 -18.38 3.15
C GLN A 37 -7.82 -17.61 2.89
N ARG A 38 -8.14 -16.58 3.67
CA ARG A 38 -9.38 -15.81 3.48
C ARG A 38 -9.31 -14.92 2.24
N GLU A 39 -10.34 -14.97 1.42
CA GLU A 39 -10.41 -14.22 0.16
C GLU A 39 -10.39 -12.70 0.34
N ASP A 40 -11.04 -12.20 1.39
CA ASP A 40 -11.01 -10.77 1.69
C ASP A 40 -9.60 -10.30 2.09
N ILE A 41 -8.85 -11.12 2.82
CA ILE A 41 -7.45 -10.82 3.17
C ILE A 41 -6.55 -10.86 1.93
N LYS A 42 -6.68 -11.89 1.08
CA LYS A 42 -5.93 -11.96 -0.19
C LYS A 42 -6.17 -10.72 -1.05
N MET A 43 -7.44 -10.31 -1.17
CA MET A 43 -7.81 -9.11 -1.92
C MET A 43 -7.19 -7.83 -1.34
N LEU A 44 -7.25 -7.65 -0.02
CA LEU A 44 -6.70 -6.46 0.65
C LEU A 44 -5.17 -6.41 0.56
N VAL A 45 -4.51 -7.55 0.73
CA VAL A 45 -3.05 -7.66 0.56
C VAL A 45 -2.66 -7.34 -0.87
N LYS A 46 -3.38 -7.86 -1.88
CA LYS A 46 -3.14 -7.53 -3.28
C LYS A 46 -3.25 -6.01 -3.53
N LYS A 47 -4.36 -5.38 -3.11
CA LYS A 47 -4.55 -3.93 -3.25
C LYS A 47 -3.43 -3.12 -2.60
N TRP A 48 -2.87 -3.59 -1.48
CA TRP A 48 -1.74 -2.92 -0.84
C TRP A 48 -0.46 -3.05 -1.69
N TRP A 49 -0.18 -4.23 -2.24
CA TRP A 49 0.98 -4.43 -3.12
C TRP A 49 0.85 -3.66 -4.43
N ASP A 50 -0.33 -3.63 -5.04
CA ASP A 50 -0.60 -2.83 -6.25
C ASP A 50 -0.24 -1.34 -6.05
N VAL A 51 -0.45 -0.80 -4.84
CA VAL A 51 -0.07 0.58 -4.48
C VAL A 51 1.42 0.70 -4.14
N TYR A 52 2.00 -0.29 -3.46
CA TYR A 52 3.40 -0.27 -3.07
C TYR A 52 4.35 -0.40 -4.27
N GLU A 53 3.94 -1.15 -5.29
CA GLU A 53 4.70 -1.38 -6.54
C GLU A 53 4.42 -0.31 -7.61
N ASP A 54 3.53 0.65 -7.34
CA ASP A 54 3.25 1.75 -8.25
C ASP A 54 4.37 2.80 -8.20
N GLU A 55 5.34 2.65 -9.11
CA GLU A 55 6.47 3.59 -9.29
C GLU A 55 6.01 5.04 -9.57
N SER A 56 4.77 5.27 -10.01
CA SER A 56 4.25 6.63 -10.20
C SER A 56 4.08 7.37 -8.87
N LEU A 57 3.94 6.62 -7.77
CA LEU A 57 3.85 7.12 -6.40
C LEU A 57 5.22 7.27 -5.72
N ASP A 58 6.30 6.88 -6.40
CA ASP A 58 7.64 7.03 -5.87
C ASP A 58 7.93 8.49 -5.51
N TYR A 59 8.57 8.68 -4.37
CA TYR A 59 8.97 9.99 -3.92
C TYR A 59 10.04 10.57 -4.85
N LYS A 60 9.61 11.44 -5.77
CA LYS A 60 10.51 12.20 -6.65
C LYS A 60 11.11 13.35 -5.87
N LYS A 61 12.38 13.21 -5.47
CA LYS A 61 13.14 14.30 -4.87
C LYS A 61 13.31 15.42 -5.92
N LEU A 62 12.51 16.47 -5.81
CA LEU A 62 12.67 17.66 -6.64
C LEU A 62 14.03 18.32 -6.28
N GLY A 63 14.97 18.31 -7.23
CA GLY A 63 16.08 19.28 -7.25
C GLY A 63 17.40 18.92 -6.56
N LEU A 64 17.93 17.70 -6.71
CA LEU A 64 19.38 17.47 -6.55
C LEU A 64 20.03 17.05 -7.86
N THR A 65 19.99 17.93 -8.85
CA THR A 65 21.02 17.97 -9.89
C THR A 65 22.18 18.80 -9.34
N PRO A 66 23.37 18.24 -9.07
CA PRO A 66 24.54 19.03 -8.74
C PRO A 66 24.98 19.80 -10.00
N GLY A 67 24.76 21.12 -10.00
CA GLY A 67 25.50 22.07 -10.84
C GLY A 67 25.27 22.02 -12.35
N ILE A 68 24.19 22.65 -12.83
CA ILE A 68 24.32 23.48 -14.04
C ILE A 68 24.32 24.92 -13.53
N SER A 69 25.52 25.50 -13.42
CA SER A 69 25.73 26.93 -13.28
C SER A 69 25.22 27.60 -14.54
N ALA A 70 24.00 28.15 -14.52
CA ALA A 70 23.60 29.15 -15.48
C ALA A 70 24.30 30.46 -15.09
N SER A 71 25.48 30.69 -15.65
CA SER A 71 25.95 32.04 -15.88
C SER A 71 24.95 32.72 -16.81
N HIS A 72 24.51 33.93 -16.45
CA HIS A 72 24.35 35.09 -17.33
C HIS A 72 23.86 36.26 -16.48
N ALA A 73 24.80 37.13 -16.11
CA ALA A 73 24.52 38.54 -15.88
C ALA A 73 24.92 39.27 -17.17
N ALA A 74 23.99 40.03 -17.73
CA ALA A 74 24.22 41.11 -18.66
C ALA A 74 23.35 42.29 -18.21
#